data_AF-A0A923KVH7-F1
#
_entry.id   AF-A0A923KVH7-F1
#
_cell.length_a   1.000
_cell.length_b   1.000
_cell.length_c   1.000
_cell.angle_alpha   90.00
_cell.angle_beta   90.00
_cell.angle_gamma   90.00
#
_symmetry.space_group_name_H-M   'P 1'
#
loop_
_entity.id
_entity.type
_entity.pdbx_description
1 polymer ?
#
loop_
_entity_poly.entity_id
_entity_poly.type
_entity_poly.pdbx_seq_one_letter_code
_entity_poly.pdbx_strand_id
1 'polypeptide(L)'
;MYGKLILDVPVGEKLKQYRAKRGWTQVEVVRRANLYGSSLTESGYAKLEQGNRNILFSDLIILKLVLNFSYEDLFGDFEKALADSVK
;
A
#
# COMPACT_ATOMS: atom_id res chain seq x y z
N MET A 1 18.27 -8.68 9.67
CA MET A 1 17.78 -8.13 8.39
C MET A 1 16.33 -8.56 8.24
N TYR A 2 15.40 -7.62 8.04
CA TYR A 2 13.98 -7.97 7.83
C TYR A 2 13.67 -8.12 6.34
N GLY A 3 12.69 -8.97 6.01
CA GLY A 3 12.20 -9.17 4.65
C GLY A 3 11.25 -8.06 4.20
N LYS A 4 11.01 -7.99 2.89
CA LYS A 4 9.96 -7.18 2.27
C LYS A 4 8.85 -8.10 1.78
N LEU A 5 7.61 -7.61 1.77
CA LEU A 5 6.55 -8.25 1.01
C LEU A 5 6.81 -8.05 -0.49
N ILE A 6 6.84 -9.16 -1.23
CA ILE A 6 6.86 -9.10 -2.69
C ILE A 6 5.44 -8.78 -3.15
N LEU A 7 5.30 -7.72 -3.95
CA LEU A 7 4.01 -7.30 -4.49
C LEU A 7 3.90 -7.80 -5.93
N ASP A 8 3.32 -8.99 -6.11
CA ASP A 8 2.99 -9.60 -7.41
C ASP A 8 1.56 -9.27 -7.87
N VAL A 9 0.86 -8.43 -7.12
CA VAL A 9 -0.47 -7.88 -7.43
C VAL A 9 -0.43 -6.35 -7.39
N PRO A 10 -1.33 -5.63 -8.10
CA PRO A 10 -1.30 -4.16 -8.22
C PRO A 10 -1.78 -3.43 -6.94
N VAL A 11 -1.17 -3.74 -5.80
CA VAL A 11 -1.39 -3.05 -4.51
C VAL A 11 -1.10 -1.55 -4.62
N GLY A 12 -0.06 -1.17 -5.38
CA GLY A 12 0.33 0.23 -5.58
C GLY A 12 -0.81 1.10 -6.12
N GLU A 13 -1.56 0.60 -7.11
CA GLU A 13 -2.68 1.32 -7.70
C GLU A 13 -3.83 1.46 -6.71
N LYS A 14 -4.11 0.43 -5.89
CA LYS A 14 -5.10 0.53 -4.82
C LYS A 14 -4.71 1.58 -3.77
N LEU A 15 -3.45 1.60 -3.34
CA LEU A 15 -2.95 2.62 -2.40
C LEU A 15 -3.10 4.03 -2.97
N LYS A 16 -2.80 4.23 -4.26
CA LYS A 16 -3.00 5.48 -4.98
C LYS A 16 -4.47 5.92 -5.00
N GLN A 17 -5.40 4.99 -5.23
CA GLN A 17 -6.83 5.28 -5.16
C GLN A 17 -7.25 5.72 -3.75
N TYR A 18 -6.78 5.03 -2.70
CA TYR A 18 -7.07 5.42 -1.31
C TYR A 18 -6.47 6.78 -0.95
N ARG A 19 -5.25 7.07 -1.41
CA ARG A 19 -4.67 8.41 -1.27
C ARG A 19 -5.52 9.46 -1.96
N ALA A 20 -5.96 9.21 -3.19
CA ALA A 20 -6.79 10.15 -3.94
C ALA A 20 -8.14 10.40 -3.25
N LYS A 21 -8.78 9.36 -2.69
CA LYS A 21 -10.01 9.49 -1.87
C LYS A 21 -9.81 10.39 -0.63
N ARG A 22 -8.59 10.41 -0.08
CA ARG A 22 -8.21 11.29 1.04
C ARG A 22 -7.87 12.72 0.62
N GLY A 23 -7.72 12.99 -0.67
CA GLY A 23 -7.31 14.29 -1.20
C GLY A 23 -5.86 14.65 -0.88
N TRP A 24 -5.00 13.66 -0.62
CA TRP A 24 -3.61 13.91 -0.21
C TRP A 24 -2.62 13.73 -1.35
N THR A 25 -1.54 14.51 -1.29
CA THR A 25 -0.32 14.33 -2.09
C THR A 25 0.51 13.15 -1.57
N GLN A 26 1.47 12.68 -2.38
CA GLN A 26 2.40 11.62 -1.97
C GLN A 26 3.25 12.06 -0.75
N VAL A 27 3.70 13.32 -0.75
CA VAL A 27 4.40 13.95 0.39
C VAL A 27 3.58 13.88 1.66
N GLU A 28 2.28 14.19 1.57
CA GLU A 28 1.37 14.21 2.71
C GLU A 28 1.12 12.83 3.33
N VAL A 29 1.04 11.78 2.51
CA VAL A 29 0.96 10.40 3.00
C VAL A 29 2.25 10.02 3.73
N VAL A 30 3.39 10.32 3.12
CA VAL A 30 4.71 10.01 3.69
C VAL A 30 4.93 10.73 5.01
N ARG A 31 4.60 12.03 5.10
CA ARG A 31 4.69 12.79 6.35
C ARG A 31 3.86 12.16 7.46
N ARG A 32 2.62 11.75 7.16
CA ARG A 32 1.75 11.06 8.12
C ARG A 32 2.32 9.70 8.52
N ALA A 33 2.80 8.91 7.56
CA ALA A 33 3.42 7.61 7.83
C ALA A 33 4.65 7.74 8.74
N ASN A 34 5.46 8.77 8.53
CA ASN A 34 6.66 9.02 9.32
C ASN A 34 6.34 9.41 10.78
N LEU A 35 5.17 10.02 11.05
CA LEU A 35 4.69 10.24 12.42
C LEU A 35 4.39 8.91 13.15
N TYR A 36 4.12 7.83 12.41
CA TYR A 36 3.97 6.47 12.95
C TYR A 36 5.28 5.66 12.92
N GLY A 37 6.42 6.31 12.63
CA GLY A 37 7.73 5.67 12.65
C GLY A 37 8.16 5.00 11.34
N SER A 38 7.44 5.22 10.23
CA SER A 38 7.90 4.74 8.92
C SER A 38 9.17 5.47 8.47
N SER A 39 10.03 4.79 7.72
CA SER A 39 11.20 5.38 7.04
C SER A 39 10.95 5.62 5.55
N LEU A 40 9.68 5.56 5.14
CA LEU A 40 9.27 5.75 3.76
C LEU A 40 9.64 7.15 3.27
N THR A 41 10.22 7.22 2.07
CA THR A 41 10.49 8.48 1.38
C THR A 41 9.38 8.76 0.37
N GLU A 42 9.24 10.02 -0.06
CA GLU A 42 8.31 10.38 -1.13
C GLU A 42 8.58 9.60 -2.42
N SER A 43 9.83 9.55 -2.87
CA SER A 43 10.21 8.78 -4.05
C SER A 43 9.97 7.27 -3.88
N GLY A 44 10.14 6.75 -2.66
CA GLY A 44 9.76 5.39 -2.31
C GLY A 44 8.25 5.16 -2.39
N TYR A 45 7.45 6.06 -1.85
CA TYR A 45 6.00 5.94 -1.93
C TYR A 45 5.49 6.11 -3.38
N ALA A 46 6.08 7.01 -4.16
CA ALA A 46 5.77 7.18 -5.59
C ALA A 46 6.06 5.90 -6.40
N LYS A 47 7.24 5.28 -6.19
CA LYS A 47 7.57 4.00 -6.83
C LYS A 47 6.65 2.87 -6.37
N LEU A 48 6.19 2.90 -5.12
CA LEU A 48 5.23 1.92 -4.61
C LEU A 48 3.88 2.07 -5.33
N GLU A 49 3.36 3.28 -5.47
CA GLU A 49 2.11 3.54 -6.22
C GLU A 49 2.21 3.13 -7.68
N GLN A 50 3.39 3.23 -8.29
CA GLN A 50 3.65 2.80 -9.67
C GLN A 50 3.87 1.27 -9.81
N GLY A 51 3.88 0.51 -8.71
CA GLY A 51 4.21 -0.93 -8.74
C GLY A 51 5.71 -1.22 -8.97
N ASN A 52 6.57 -0.21 -8.90
CA ASN A 52 8.00 -0.31 -9.18
C ASN A 52 8.84 -0.66 -7.93
N ARG A 53 8.20 -1.03 -6.81
CA ARG A 53 8.88 -1.58 -5.64
C ARG A 53 7.98 -2.33 -4.68
N ASN A 54 8.64 -3.20 -3.93
CA ASN A 54 8.11 -3.90 -2.76
C ASN A 54 8.04 -2.99 -1.51
N ILE A 55 7.27 -3.44 -0.52
CA ILE A 55 7.00 -2.71 0.72
C ILE A 55 7.42 -3.53 1.95
N LEU A 56 7.81 -2.86 3.03
CA LEU A 56 7.94 -3.51 4.34
C LEU A 56 6.55 -3.78 4.92
N PHE A 57 6.38 -4.89 5.63
CA PHE A 57 5.10 -5.22 6.26
C PHE A 57 4.67 -4.14 7.26
N SER A 58 5.62 -3.57 8.02
CA SER A 58 5.37 -2.45 8.94
C SER A 58 4.82 -1.22 8.23
N ASP A 59 5.37 -0.86 7.07
CA ASP A 59 4.89 0.28 6.29
C ASP A 59 3.48 0.01 5.75
N LEU A 60 3.16 -1.23 5.39
CA LEU A 60 1.79 -1.58 4.97
C LEU A 60 0.78 -1.38 6.10
N ILE A 61 1.11 -1.80 7.33
CA ILE A 61 0.27 -1.56 8.52
C ILE A 61 0.10 -0.05 8.76
N ILE A 62 1.18 0.72 8.67
CA ILE A 62 1.12 2.18 8.85
C ILE A 62 0.25 2.83 7.78
N LEU A 63 0.41 2.45 6.51
CA LEU A 63 -0.40 2.98 5.41
C LEU A 63 -1.88 2.62 5.57
N LYS A 64 -2.21 1.44 6.13
CA LYS A 64 -3.58 1.08 6.51
C LYS A 64 -4.17 2.11 7.45
N LEU A 65 -3.44 2.52 8.50
CA LEU A 65 -3.89 3.53 9.46
C LEU A 65 -3.99 4.92 8.82
N VAL A 66 -2.97 5.32 8.05
CA VAL A 66 -2.90 6.65 7.42
C VAL A 66 -4.02 6.83 6.39
N LEU A 67 -4.17 5.88 5.47
CA LEU A 67 -5.12 5.94 4.36
C LEU A 67 -6.51 5.41 4.74
N ASN A 68 -6.61 4.69 5.86
CA ASN A 68 -7.84 4.10 6.42
C ASN A 68 -8.56 3.19 5.42
N PHE A 69 -7.84 2.17 4.96
CA PHE A 69 -8.40 1.05 4.21
C PHE A 69 -8.45 -0.21 5.10
N SER A 70 -9.24 -1.20 4.69
CA SER A 70 -9.24 -2.56 5.22
C SER A 70 -8.37 -3.49 4.36
N TYR A 71 -7.90 -4.61 4.89
CA TYR A 71 -7.09 -5.53 4.06
C TYR A 71 -7.94 -6.16 2.96
N GLU A 72 -9.23 -6.32 3.22
CA GLU A 72 -10.26 -6.74 2.29
C GLU A 72 -10.37 -5.77 1.10
N ASP A 73 -10.26 -4.45 1.34
CA ASP A 73 -10.21 -3.46 0.26
C ASP A 73 -9.00 -3.67 -0.66
N LEU A 74 -7.87 -4.07 -0.08
CA LEU A 74 -6.62 -4.25 -0.80
C LEU A 74 -6.59 -5.59 -1.55
N PHE A 75 -7.03 -6.66 -0.90
CA PHE A 75 -6.80 -8.04 -1.34
C PHE A 75 -8.07 -8.82 -1.75
N GLY A 76 -9.27 -8.35 -1.38
CA GLY A 76 -10.52 -9.10 -1.56
C GLY A 76 -10.84 -9.46 -3.01
N ASP A 77 -10.58 -8.56 -3.97
CA ASP A 77 -10.78 -8.88 -5.39
C ASP A 77 -9.82 -9.99 -5.87
N PHE A 78 -8.59 -10.04 -5.33
CA PHE A 78 -7.62 -11.08 -5.65
C PHE A 78 -8.00 -12.41 -5.03
N GLU A 79 -8.42 -12.40 -3.77
CA GLU A 79 -8.93 -13.59 -3.08
C GLU A 79 -10.12 -14.19 -3.84
N LYS A 80 -11.05 -13.34 -4.29
CA LYS A 80 -12.19 -13.76 -5.10
C LYS A 80 -11.76 -14.33 -6.45
N ALA A 81 -10.88 -13.65 -7.18
CA ALA A 81 -10.39 -14.12 -8.48
C ALA A 81 -9.68 -15.48 -8.36
N LEU A 82 -8.90 -15.68 -7.30
CA LEU A 82 -8.27 -16.96 -7.00
C LEU A 82 -9.32 -18.05 -6.70
N ALA A 83 -10.32 -17.74 -5.86
CA ALA A 83 -11.38 -18.69 -5.53
C ALA A 83 -12.23 -19.10 -6.75
N ASP A 84 -12.47 -18.17 -7.68
CA ASP A 84 -13.20 -18.44 -8.91
C ASP A 84 -12.37 -19.25 -9.93
N SER A 85 -11.03 -19.16 -9.88
CA SER A 85 -10.13 -19.91 -10.76
C SER A 85 -9.96 -21.40 -10.42
N VAL A 86 -10.38 -21.81 -9.22
CA VAL A 86 -10.27 -23.19 -8.71
C VAL A 86 -11.55 -24.01 -9.01
N LYS A 87 -12.60 -23.38 -9.53
CA LYS A 87 -13.84 -24.03 -9.99
C LYS A 87 -13.76 -24.38 -11.48
#